data_AF-A0A1H3MBP1-F1
#
_entry.id   AF-A0A1H3MBP1-F1
#
_cell.length_a   1.000
_cell.length_b   1.000
_cell.length_c   1.000
_cell.angle_alpha   90.00
_cell.angle_beta   90.00
_cell.angle_gamma   90.00
#
_symmetry.space_group_name_H-M   'P 1'
#
loop_
_entity.id
_entity.type
_entity.pdbx_description
1 polymer ?
#
loop_
_entity_poly.entity_id
_entity_poly.type
_entity_poly.pdbx_seq_one_letter_code
_entity_poly.pdbx_strand_id
1 'polypeptide(L)'
;MPSFQVGAACYPTQIQAAQVVASSQVGSIVQQGGSAHVVELMSVNPTSITYGLRPVSGGPLVEVVSAFQAQPCGLLQASEGLALGWMVGGVWIVVYGLMFIARTVFHVGDGGNDGNT
;
A
#
# COMPACT_ATOMS: atom_id res chain seq x y z
N MET A 1 14.07 6.95 -4.37
CA MET A 1 14.66 6.33 -3.16
C MET A 1 13.76 5.16 -2.77
N PRO A 2 14.28 3.95 -2.50
CA PRO A 2 13.43 2.83 -2.13
C PRO A 2 12.74 3.14 -0.79
N SER A 3 11.42 3.22 -0.80
CA SER A 3 10.60 3.39 0.40
C SER A 3 9.96 2.05 0.79
N PHE A 4 9.69 1.89 2.07
CA PHE A 4 9.21 0.66 2.70
C PHE A 4 7.84 0.88 3.30
N GLN A 5 6.93 -0.06 3.05
CA GLN A 5 5.54 0.07 3.47
C GLN A 5 5.31 -0.56 4.84
N VAL A 6 4.62 0.19 5.71
CA VAL A 6 4.03 -0.32 6.95
C VAL A 6 2.59 0.21 7.00
N GLY A 7 1.62 -0.71 6.90
CA GLY A 7 0.21 -0.33 6.76
C GLY A 7 -0.01 0.55 5.52
N ALA A 8 -0.56 1.75 5.72
CA ALA A 8 -0.84 2.73 4.66
C ALA A 8 0.25 3.83 4.53
N ALA A 9 1.37 3.72 5.23
CA ALA A 9 2.45 4.70 5.21
C ALA A 9 3.73 4.11 4.60
N CYS A 10 4.53 4.97 3.97
CA CYS A 10 5.81 4.62 3.40
C CYS A 10 6.95 5.36 4.10
N TYR A 11 7.99 4.61 4.46
CA TYR A 11 9.16 5.10 5.19
C TYR A 11 10.40 5.03 4.31
N PRO A 12 11.32 6.01 4.39
CA PRO A 12 12.50 6.07 3.51
C PRO A 12 13.54 4.98 3.82
N THR A 13 13.52 4.36 5.01
CA THR A 13 14.49 3.32 5.38
C THR A 13 13.81 2.11 6.04
N GLN A 14 14.44 0.93 5.91
CA GLN A 14 13.95 -0.31 6.53
C GLN A 14 13.92 -0.20 8.05
N ILE A 15 14.90 0.49 8.65
CA ILE A 15 14.99 0.69 10.09
C ILE A 15 13.79 1.51 10.59
N GLN A 16 13.42 2.59 9.89
CA GLN A 16 12.25 3.38 10.28
C GLN A 16 10.94 2.59 10.16
N ALA A 17 10.79 1.77 9.11
CA ALA A 17 9.67 0.85 8.99
C ALA A 17 9.64 -0.18 10.14
N ALA A 18 10.79 -0.79 10.46
CA ALA A 18 10.91 -1.74 11.55
C ALA A 18 10.59 -1.11 12.92
N GLN A 19 11.01 0.14 13.16
CA GLN A 19 10.71 0.88 14.39
C GLN A 19 9.20 1.12 14.58
N VAL A 20 8.47 1.39 13.50
CA VAL A 20 7.01 1.60 13.54
C VAL A 20 6.28 0.29 13.82
N VAL A 21 6.77 -0.82 13.25
CA VAL A 21 6.22 -2.14 13.57
C VAL A 21 6.56 -2.53 15.00
N ALA A 22 7.79 -2.25 15.46
CA ALA A 22 8.20 -2.51 16.82
C ALA A 22 7.35 -1.77 17.85
N SER A 23 7.14 -0.47 17.65
CA SER A 23 6.35 0.36 18.58
C SER A 23 4.89 -0.08 18.70
N SER A 24 4.34 -0.75 17.68
CA SER A 24 2.98 -1.30 17.74
C SER A 24 2.84 -2.49 18.70
N GLN A 25 3.95 -3.17 19.03
CA GLN A 25 3.95 -4.33 19.93
C GLN A 25 4.47 -4.03 21.33
N VAL A 26 5.29 -2.98 21.49
CA VAL A 26 5.86 -2.59 22.79
C VAL A 26 4.74 -2.20 23.76
N GLY A 27 4.86 -2.67 25.00
CA GLY A 27 3.88 -2.43 26.06
C GLY A 27 2.66 -3.35 26.01
N SER A 28 2.52 -4.18 24.97
CA SER A 28 1.49 -5.22 24.96
C SER A 28 1.78 -6.28 26.02
N ILE A 29 0.72 -6.93 26.50
CA ILE A 29 0.81 -8.04 27.46
C ILE A 29 0.49 -9.34 26.72
N VAL A 30 1.43 -10.27 26.73
CA VAL A 30 1.27 -11.59 26.12
C VAL A 30 1.32 -12.70 27.18
N GLN A 31 0.40 -13.65 27.09
CA GLN A 31 0.38 -14.84 27.96
C GLN A 31 1.25 -15.93 27.32
N GLN A 32 2.31 -16.34 28.00
CA GLN A 32 3.15 -17.48 27.60
C GLN A 32 3.39 -18.37 28.81
N GLY A 33 3.18 -19.69 28.65
CA GLY A 33 3.43 -20.67 29.71
C GLY A 33 2.58 -20.47 30.98
N GLY A 34 1.41 -19.84 30.88
CA GLY A 34 0.52 -19.56 32.02
C GLY A 34 0.84 -18.27 32.79
N SER A 35 1.86 -17.51 32.35
CA SER A 35 2.22 -16.22 32.94
C SER A 35 2.10 -15.09 31.92
N ALA A 36 1.64 -13.92 32.40
CA ALA A 36 1.60 -12.71 31.60
C ALA A 36 3.00 -12.07 31.53
N HIS A 37 3.39 -11.61 30.35
CA HIS A 37 4.66 -10.95 30.09
C HIS A 37 4.40 -9.60 29.42
N VAL A 38 5.10 -8.57 29.85
CA VAL A 38 5.12 -7.26 29.17
C VAL A 38 6.16 -7.29 28.08
N VAL A 39 5.77 -6.89 26.87
CA VAL A 39 6.67 -6.79 25.73
C VAL A 39 7.49 -5.50 25.83
N GLU A 40 8.80 -5.63 25.87
CA GLU A 40 9.79 -4.56 25.84
C GLU A 40 10.62 -4.64 24.55
N LEU A 41 11.08 -3.51 24.04
CA LEU A 41 11.95 -3.48 22.87
C LEU A 41 13.41 -3.58 23.30
N MET A 42 14.13 -4.59 22.80
CA MET A 42 15.55 -4.75 23.07
C MET A 42 16.40 -4.10 21.96
N SER A 43 16.14 -4.47 20.71
CA SER A 43 16.87 -3.92 19.57
C SER A 43 16.06 -4.00 18.27
N VAL A 44 16.38 -3.09 17.34
CA VAL A 44 15.78 -3.05 16.00
C VAL A 44 16.89 -3.09 14.97
N ASN A 45 16.82 -4.08 14.09
CA ASN A 45 17.68 -4.23 12.92
C ASN A 45 16.85 -4.14 11.64
N PRO A 46 17.48 -3.93 10.47
CA PRO A 46 16.77 -3.88 9.19
C PRO A 46 16.00 -5.17 8.85
N THR A 47 16.47 -6.32 9.35
CA THR A 47 15.94 -7.66 9.03
C THR A 47 15.36 -8.40 10.23
N SER A 48 15.45 -7.83 11.44
CA SER A 48 14.95 -8.46 12.65
C SER A 48 14.61 -7.44 13.74
N ILE A 49 13.67 -7.79 14.59
CA ILE A 49 13.29 -7.02 15.77
C ILE A 49 13.40 -7.95 16.97
N THR A 50 14.20 -7.56 17.98
CA THR A 50 14.35 -8.32 19.21
C THR A 50 13.48 -7.72 20.29
N TYR A 51 12.56 -8.52 20.80
CA TYR A 51 11.68 -8.18 21.91
C TYR A 51 12.13 -8.89 23.18
N GLY A 52 12.02 -8.21 24.32
CA GLY A 52 12.15 -8.79 25.64
C GLY A 52 10.76 -9.02 26.23
N LEU A 53 10.50 -10.22 26.73
CA LEU A 53 9.29 -10.57 27.45
C LEU A 53 9.63 -10.54 28.94
N ARG A 54 9.17 -9.52 29.64
CA ARG A 54 9.36 -9.37 31.09
C ARG A 54 8.15 -9.98 31.82
N PRO A 55 8.31 -11.05 32.62
CA PRO A 55 7.19 -11.63 33.35
C PRO A 55 6.65 -10.66 34.40
N VAL A 56 5.32 -10.51 34.47
CA VAL A 56 4.68 -9.64 35.47
C VAL A 56 4.83 -10.17 36.90
N SER A 57 5.02 -11.49 37.04
CA SER A 57 5.26 -12.17 38.32
C SER A 57 6.68 -11.95 38.88
N GLY A 58 7.55 -11.26 38.12
CA GLY A 58 8.99 -11.23 38.38
C GLY A 58 9.68 -12.49 37.86
N GLY A 59 10.90 -12.32 37.33
CA GLY A 59 11.68 -13.40 36.74
C GLY A 59 12.67 -12.90 35.69
N PRO A 60 13.47 -13.81 35.09
CA PRO A 60 14.39 -13.45 34.01
C PRO A 60 13.63 -13.02 32.77
N LEU A 61 14.22 -12.08 32.02
CA LEU A 61 13.71 -11.65 30.72
C LEU A 61 13.87 -12.78 29.70
N VAL A 62 12.85 -13.03 28.89
CA VAL A 62 12.94 -13.95 27.74
C VAL A 62 13.07 -13.14 26.47
N GLU A 63 14.14 -13.35 25.70
CA GLU A 63 14.34 -12.67 24.43
C GLU A 63 13.68 -13.44 23.27
N VAL A 64 12.98 -12.71 22.39
CA VAL A 64 12.35 -13.24 21.18
C VAL A 64 12.80 -12.41 20.00
N VAL A 65 13.46 -13.06 19.04
CA VAL A 65 13.87 -12.43 17.78
C VAL A 65 12.81 -12.69 16.72
N SER A 66 12.12 -11.65 16.30
CA SER A 66 11.20 -11.70 15.16
C SER A 66 11.96 -11.37 13.89
N ALA A 67 11.85 -12.23 12.87
CA ALA A 67 12.28 -11.86 11.53
C ALA A 67 11.40 -10.71 11.00
N PHE A 68 12.00 -9.75 10.32
CA PHE A 68 11.31 -8.62 9.70
C PHE A 68 11.78 -8.47 8.25
N GLN A 69 10.83 -8.45 7.32
CA GLN A 69 11.11 -8.13 5.92
C GLN A 69 10.21 -6.99 5.49
N ALA A 70 10.82 -5.83 5.25
CA ALA A 70 10.10 -4.66 4.80
C ALA A 70 9.62 -4.83 3.35
N GLN A 71 8.32 -4.65 3.11
CA GLN A 71 7.77 -4.65 1.76
C GLN A 71 8.11 -3.33 1.04
N PRO A 72 8.37 -3.35 -0.27
CA PRO A 72 8.52 -2.12 -1.03
C PRO A 72 7.23 -1.31 -0.99
N CYS A 73 7.34 0.02 -0.98
CA CYS A 73 6.19 0.92 -1.06
C CYS A 73 5.46 0.75 -2.39
N GLY A 74 4.29 0.14 -2.35
CA GLY A 74 3.39 -0.01 -3.49
C GLY A 74 2.22 0.98 -3.48
N LEU A 75 2.25 1.98 -2.59
CA LEU A 75 1.15 2.92 -2.44
C LEU A 75 1.11 3.89 -3.63
N LEU A 76 -0.03 3.94 -4.34
CA LEU A 76 -0.22 4.92 -5.41
C LEU A 76 -0.09 6.33 -4.84
N GLN A 77 0.93 7.04 -5.31
CA GLN A 77 1.05 8.47 -5.03
C GLN A 77 -0.01 9.25 -5.83
N ALA A 78 -0.37 10.43 -5.35
CA ALA A 78 -1.36 11.28 -6.02
C ALA A 78 -0.97 11.62 -7.47
N SER A 79 0.33 11.78 -7.75
CA SER A 79 0.86 11.99 -9.11
C SER A 79 0.63 10.79 -10.01
N GLU A 80 0.89 9.58 -9.51
CA GLU A 80 0.65 8.33 -10.24
C GLU A 80 -0.84 8.12 -10.50
N GLY A 81 -1.68 8.42 -9.50
CA GLY A 81 -3.14 8.38 -9.64
C GLY A 81 -3.66 9.36 -10.69
N LEU A 82 -3.10 10.58 -10.75
CA LEU A 82 -3.45 11.57 -11.76
C LEU A 82 -3.06 11.11 -13.18
N ALA A 83 -1.86 10.53 -13.33
CA ALA A 83 -1.39 10.02 -14.62
C ALA A 83 -2.30 8.88 -15.14
N LEU A 84 -2.64 7.92 -14.28
CA LEU A 84 -3.59 6.85 -14.63
C LEU A 84 -4.98 7.40 -14.93
N GLY A 85 -5.44 8.40 -14.18
CA GLY A 85 -6.71 9.08 -14.43
C GLY A 85 -6.77 9.71 -15.83
N TRP A 86 -5.69 10.36 -16.27
CA TRP A 86 -5.59 10.93 -17.62
C TRP A 86 -5.55 9.88 -18.71
N MET A 87 -4.94 8.71 -18.49
CA MET A 87 -4.99 7.61 -19.47
C MET A 87 -6.42 7.13 -19.68
N VAL A 88 -7.15 6.89 -18.58
CA VAL A 88 -8.56 6.46 -18.64
C VAL A 88 -9.42 7.55 -19.27
N GLY A 89 -9.26 8.80 -18.85
CA GLY A 89 -9.97 9.94 -19.43
C GLY A 89 -9.71 10.11 -20.93
N GLY A 90 -8.45 9.97 -21.35
CA GLY A 90 -8.06 10.04 -22.77
C GLY A 90 -8.74 8.98 -23.63
N VAL A 91 -8.81 7.72 -23.15
CA VAL A 91 -9.51 6.65 -23.87
C VAL A 91 -10.99 6.99 -24.05
N TRP A 92 -11.66 7.48 -23.01
CA TRP A 92 -13.07 7.87 -23.10
C TRP A 92 -13.31 9.03 -24.05
N ILE A 93 -12.42 10.03 -24.05
CA ILE A 93 -12.47 11.15 -25.00
C ILE A 93 -12.39 10.62 -26.44
N VAL A 94 -11.47 9.70 -26.73
CA VAL A 94 -11.32 9.11 -28.07
C VAL A 94 -12.55 8.31 -28.47
N VAL A 95 -13.07 7.46 -27.59
CA VAL A 95 -14.29 6.65 -27.86
C VAL A 95 -15.48 7.56 -28.14
N TYR A 96 -15.70 8.59 -27.32
CA TYR A 96 -16.76 9.56 -27.55
C TYR A 96 -16.58 10.34 -28.86
N GLY A 97 -15.34 10.73 -29.18
CA GLY A 97 -15.02 11.39 -30.44
C GLY A 97 -15.39 10.54 -31.66
N LEU A 98 -15.02 9.24 -31.64
CA LEU A 98 -15.37 8.30 -32.71
C LEU A 98 -16.88 8.07 -32.81
N MET A 99 -17.58 7.90 -31.68
CA MET A 99 -19.04 7.77 -31.69
C MET A 99 -19.74 9.02 -32.22
N PHE A 100 -19.24 10.21 -31.86
CA PHE A 100 -19.78 11.47 -32.33
C PHE A 100 -19.58 11.62 -33.84
N ILE A 101 -18.37 11.38 -34.34
CA ILE A 101 -18.07 11.41 -35.78
C ILE A 101 -18.91 10.39 -36.54
N ALA A 102 -19.02 9.16 -36.04
CA ALA A 102 -19.85 8.14 -36.67
C ALA A 102 -21.32 8.60 -36.73
N ARG A 103 -21.88 9.13 -35.64
CA ARG A 103 -23.26 9.65 -35.64
C ARG A 103 -23.45 10.79 -36.63
N THR A 104 -22.55 11.76 -36.69
CA THR A 104 -22.69 12.90 -37.61
C THR A 104 -22.55 12.47 -39.07
N VAL A 105 -21.61 11.60 -39.39
CA VAL A 105 -21.39 11.13 -40.78
C VAL A 105 -22.53 10.22 -41.24
N PHE A 106 -22.96 9.25 -40.42
CA PHE A 106 -24.01 8.31 -40.83
C PHE A 106 -25.43 8.90 -40.81
N HIS A 107 -25.71 9.97 -40.03
CA HIS A 107 -27.01 10.65 -40.12
C HIS A 107 -27.10 11.69 -41.24
N VAL A 108 -25.96 12.23 -41.71
CA VAL A 108 -25.92 13.14 -42.86
C VAL A 108 -25.85 12.34 -44.19
N GLY A 109 -25.34 11.11 -44.16
CA GLY A 109 -25.20 10.25 -45.34
C GLY A 109 -26.49 9.61 -45.87
N ASP A 110 -27.56 9.54 -45.07
CA ASP A 110 -28.87 8.99 -45.50
C ASP A 110 -29.74 10.01 -46.26
N GLY A 111 -29.26 11.23 -46.49
CA GLY A 111 -29.98 12.30 -47.20
C GLY A 111 -29.65 12.44 -48.69
N GLY A 112 -29.11 11.42 -49.35
CA GLY A 112 -28.51 11.58 -50.68
C GLY A 112 -28.63 10.40 -51.66
N ASN A 113 -29.71 9.61 -51.62
CA ASN A 113 -30.02 8.66 -52.69
C ASN A 113 -31.48 8.80 -53.15
N ASP A 114 -31.81 9.97 -53.71
CA ASP A 114 -32.99 10.12 -54.54
C ASP A 114 -32.60 9.74 -55.97
N GLY A 115 -32.77 8.46 -56.30
CA GLY A 115 -32.65 7.98 -57.66
C GLY A 115 -33.64 8.71 -58.58
N ASN A 116 -33.16 9.64 -59.38
CA ASN A 116 -33.80 10.11 -60.60
C ASN A 116 -32.80 10.78 -61.54
N THR A 117 -32.18 9.98 -62.42
CA THR A 117 -31.97 10.26 -63.85
C THR A 117 -31.70 8.95 -64.58
#